data_AF-A0A6J4MTC8-F1
#
_entry.id   AF-A0A6J4MTC8-F1
#
_cell.length_a   1.000
_cell.length_b   1.000
_cell.length_c   1.000
_cell.angle_alpha   90.00
_cell.angle_beta   90.00
_cell.angle_gamma   90.00
#
_symmetry.space_group_name_H-M   'P 1'
#
loop_
_entity.id
_entity.type
_entity.pdbx_description
1 polymer ?
#
loop_
_entity_poly.entity_id
_entity_poly.type
_entity_poly.pdbx_seq_one_letter_code
_entity_poly.pdbx_strand_id
1 'polypeptide(L)'
;MAKKPSKKKASKEQKLRAALAEVEAELKQSERKRATWKKRATRAEAALADVQGQLRRAETDAGEALDGAEVTPPAAPRADASWTVAQLREEARRRGVGGLSGKPKAELLRALS
;
A
#
# COMPACT_ATOMS: atom_id res chain seq x y z
N MET A 1 42.39 52.96 -44.59
CA MET A 1 41.68 53.60 -43.46
C MET A 1 40.34 52.88 -43.24
N ALA A 2 40.13 52.23 -42.10
CA ALA A 2 38.88 51.52 -41.82
C ALA A 2 37.75 52.51 -41.46
N LYS A 3 36.62 52.48 -42.18
CA LYS A 3 35.42 53.27 -41.87
C LYS A 3 34.85 52.81 -40.52
N LYS A 4 34.92 53.68 -39.50
CA LYS A 4 34.30 53.42 -38.20
C LYS A 4 32.78 53.27 -38.37
N PRO A 5 32.15 52.29 -37.70
CA PRO A 5 30.71 52.07 -37.80
C PRO A 5 29.93 53.28 -37.27
N SER A 6 28.79 53.59 -37.89
CA SER A 6 27.94 54.71 -37.47
C SER A 6 27.34 54.44 -36.08
N LYS A 7 27.17 55.50 -35.28
CA LYS A 7 26.66 55.44 -33.88
C LYS A 7 25.38 54.60 -33.73
N LYS A 8 24.49 54.64 -34.75
CA LYS A 8 23.25 53.84 -34.80
C LYS A 8 23.50 52.34 -34.98
N LYS A 9 24.49 51.94 -35.78
CA LYS A 9 24.87 50.52 -35.96
C LYS A 9 25.47 49.94 -34.69
N ALA A 10 26.39 50.69 -34.04
CA ALA A 10 27.00 50.28 -32.78
C ALA A 10 25.96 50.07 -31.66
N SER A 11 24.95 50.94 -31.55
CA SER A 11 23.86 50.79 -30.58
C SER A 11 22.98 49.57 -30.85
N LYS A 12 22.65 49.27 -32.12
CA LYS A 12 21.88 48.07 -32.47
C LYS A 12 22.65 46.79 -32.14
N GLU A 13 23.94 46.75 -32.47
CA GLU A 13 24.80 45.60 -32.18
C GLU A 13 24.90 45.35 -30.66
N GLN A 14 25.02 46.41 -29.86
CA GLN A 14 25.02 46.30 -28.40
C GLN A 14 23.70 45.74 -27.85
N LYS A 15 22.55 46.19 -28.39
CA LYS A 15 21.23 45.66 -28.01
C LYS A 15 21.07 44.19 -28.40
N LEU A 16 21.54 43.79 -29.57
CA LEU A 16 21.49 42.41 -30.02
C LEU A 16 22.36 41.50 -29.16
N ARG A 17 23.56 41.96 -28.77
CA ARG A 17 24.43 41.24 -27.83
C ARG A 17 23.78 41.06 -26.46
N ALA A 18 23.12 42.11 -25.94
CA ALA A 18 22.39 42.03 -24.68
C ALA A 18 21.24 41.02 -24.75
N ALA A 19 20.44 41.06 -25.82
CA ALA A 19 19.33 40.13 -26.03
C ALA A 19 19.82 38.67 -26.18
N LEU A 20 20.94 38.44 -26.89
CA LEU A 20 21.55 37.11 -26.98
C LEU A 20 21.99 36.59 -25.60
N ALA A 21 22.65 37.44 -24.80
CA ALA A 21 23.09 37.05 -23.47
C ALA A 21 21.90 36.71 -22.54
N GLU A 22 20.78 37.42 -22.67
CA GLU A 22 19.55 37.14 -21.93
C GLU A 22 18.94 35.79 -22.33
N VAL A 23 18.80 35.53 -23.64
CA VAL A 23 18.31 34.25 -24.14
C VAL A 23 19.21 33.08 -23.73
N GLU A 24 20.52 33.25 -23.77
CA GLU A 24 21.48 32.24 -23.30
C GLU A 24 21.33 31.96 -21.79
N ALA A 25 21.11 33.01 -20.99
CA ALA A 25 20.88 32.88 -19.55
C ALA A 25 19.57 32.14 -19.24
N GLU A 26 18.49 32.47 -19.95
CA GLU A 26 17.20 31.79 -19.83
C GLU A 26 17.28 30.32 -20.25
N LEU A 27 17.95 30.04 -21.37
CA LEU A 27 18.18 28.67 -21.84
C LEU A 27 18.90 27.86 -20.76
N LYS A 28 20.01 28.39 -20.22
CA LYS A 28 20.78 27.74 -19.15
C LYS A 28 19.96 27.53 -17.88
N GLN A 29 19.10 28.48 -17.52
CA GLN A 29 18.19 28.33 -16.37
C GLN A 29 17.14 27.25 -16.63
N SER A 30 16.58 27.21 -17.84
CA SER A 30 15.57 26.21 -18.24
C SER A 30 16.16 24.80 -18.26
N GLU A 31 17.39 24.62 -18.72
CA GLU A 31 18.12 23.35 -18.71
C GLU A 31 18.38 22.85 -17.29
N ARG A 32 18.80 23.75 -16.38
CA ARG A 32 18.98 23.41 -14.96
C ARG A 32 17.67 22.96 -14.31
N LYS A 33 16.57 23.65 -14.62
CA LYS A 33 15.23 23.25 -14.16
C LYS A 33 14.87 21.87 -14.71
N ARG A 34 14.99 21.65 -16.02
CA ARG A 34 14.74 20.34 -16.65
C ARG A 34 15.57 19.22 -16.03
N ALA A 35 16.87 19.44 -15.81
CA ALA A 35 17.74 18.46 -15.16
C ALA A 35 17.27 18.11 -13.73
N THR A 36 16.85 19.12 -12.97
CA THR A 36 16.31 18.92 -11.61
C THR A 36 15.01 18.13 -11.65
N TRP A 37 14.09 18.48 -12.55
CA TRP A 37 12.82 17.79 -12.72
C TRP A 37 13.01 16.35 -13.17
N LYS A 38 13.94 16.10 -14.10
CA LYS A 38 14.30 14.75 -14.53
C LYS A 38 14.82 13.90 -13.37
N LYS A 39 15.72 14.44 -12.54
CA LYS A 39 16.20 13.76 -11.32
C LYS A 39 15.08 13.47 -10.33
N ARG A 40 14.10 14.37 -10.18
CA ARG A 40 12.93 14.15 -9.32
C ARG A 40 12.02 13.06 -9.87
N ALA A 41 11.75 13.08 -11.18
CA ALA A 41 10.95 12.05 -11.85
C ALA A 41 11.58 10.66 -11.67
N THR A 42 12.88 10.51 -11.94
CA THR A 42 13.57 9.23 -11.75
C THR A 42 13.54 8.73 -10.31
N ARG A 43 13.61 9.63 -9.31
CA ARG A 43 13.48 9.25 -7.90
C ARG A 43 12.06 8.85 -7.53
N ALA A 44 11.06 9.54 -8.07
CA ALA A 44 9.66 9.21 -7.84
C ALA A 44 9.29 7.85 -8.48
N GLU A 45 9.79 7.57 -9.69
CA GLU A 45 9.63 6.28 -10.35
C GLU A 45 10.26 5.15 -9.54
N ALA A 46 11.49 5.34 -9.04
CA ALA A 46 12.14 4.35 -8.16
C ALA A 46 11.35 4.11 -6.87
N ALA A 47 10.87 5.17 -6.21
CA ALA A 47 10.06 5.06 -5.01
C ALA A 47 8.73 4.32 -5.27
N LEU A 48 8.08 4.56 -6.41
CA LEU A 48 6.87 3.84 -6.81
C LEU A 48 7.16 2.34 -7.03
N ALA A 49 8.28 2.02 -7.66
CA ALA A 49 8.69 0.62 -7.85
C ALA A 49 8.93 -0.10 -6.50
N ASP A 50 9.58 0.57 -5.55
CA ASP A 50 9.79 0.02 -4.21
C ASP A 50 8.47 -0.23 -3.46
N VAL A 51 7.55 0.74 -3.48
CA VAL A 51 6.22 0.61 -2.87
C VAL A 51 5.43 -0.52 -3.51
N GLN A 52 5.44 -0.63 -4.84
CA GLN A 52 4.78 -1.75 -5.54
C GLN A 52 5.40 -3.10 -5.19
N GLY A 53 6.73 -3.17 -5.03
CA GLY A 53 7.41 -4.38 -4.58
C GLY A 53 7.09 -4.76 -3.15
N GLN A 54 6.92 -3.78 -2.24
CA GLN A 54 6.44 -4.01 -0.88
C GLN A 54 5.00 -4.53 -0.87
N LEU A 55 4.11 -3.93 -1.66
CA LEU A 55 2.72 -4.37 -1.77
C LEU A 55 2.64 -5.82 -2.25
N ARG A 56 3.35 -6.19 -3.32
CA ARG A 56 3.36 -7.57 -3.82
C ARG A 56 3.86 -8.57 -2.78
N ARG A 57 4.90 -8.22 -2.01
CA ARG A 57 5.40 -9.09 -0.92
C ARG A 57 4.35 -9.26 0.17
N ALA A 58 3.73 -8.16 0.60
CA ALA A 58 2.66 -8.22 1.60
C ALA A 58 1.45 -9.03 1.12
N GLU A 59 1.10 -8.95 -0.17
CA GLU A 59 0.04 -9.78 -0.78
C GLU A 59 0.41 -11.26 -0.80
N THR A 60 1.66 -11.61 -1.16
CA THR A 60 2.15 -12.99 -1.11
C THR A 60 2.17 -13.52 0.32
N ASP A 61 2.71 -12.76 1.27
CA ASP A 61 2.78 -13.13 2.68
C ASP A 61 1.37 -13.33 3.27
N ALA A 62 0.41 -12.47 2.89
CA ALA A 62 -1.00 -12.61 3.27
C ALA A 62 -1.66 -13.84 2.63
N GLY A 63 -1.32 -14.17 1.39
CA GLY A 63 -1.79 -15.39 0.71
C GLY A 63 -1.22 -16.66 1.34
N GLU A 64 0.07 -16.68 1.67
CA GLU A 64 0.77 -17.82 2.28
C GLU A 64 0.31 -18.06 3.72
N ALA A 65 -0.01 -17.00 4.47
CA ALA A 65 -0.62 -17.12 5.79
C ALA A 65 -2.02 -17.78 5.78
N LEU A 66 -2.72 -17.75 4.65
CA LEU A 66 -4.04 -18.38 4.49
C LEU A 66 -3.94 -19.82 3.95
N ASP A 67 -2.91 -20.15 3.19
CA ASP A 67 -2.72 -21.49 2.59
C ASP A 67 -1.98 -22.46 3.53
N GLY A 68 -1.10 -21.95 4.42
CA GLY A 68 -0.43 -22.75 5.45
C GLY A 68 -1.26 -22.98 6.73
N ALA A 69 -2.39 -22.31 6.86
CA ALA A 69 -3.37 -22.58 7.92
C ALA A 69 -4.27 -23.73 7.46
N GLU A 70 -3.79 -24.97 7.58
CA GLU A 70 -4.70 -26.10 7.70
C GLU A 70 -5.59 -25.80 8.92
N VAL A 71 -6.78 -25.25 8.66
CA VAL A 71 -7.84 -25.05 9.65
C VAL A 71 -8.31 -26.44 10.02
N THR A 72 -7.52 -27.15 10.81
CA THR A 72 -8.04 -28.20 11.67
C THR A 72 -8.86 -27.43 12.70
N PRO A 73 -10.21 -27.45 12.63
CA PRO A 73 -10.99 -26.80 13.68
C PRO A 73 -10.53 -27.42 15.00
N PRO A 74 -10.21 -26.61 16.03
CA PRO A 74 -9.90 -27.17 17.34
C PRO A 74 -11.07 -28.08 17.70
N ALA A 75 -10.78 -29.36 17.93
CA ALA A 75 -11.79 -30.34 18.30
C ALA A 75 -12.65 -29.70 19.39
N ALA A 76 -13.94 -29.50 19.10
CA ALA A 76 -14.81 -28.74 19.99
C ALA A 76 -14.68 -29.34 21.39
N PRO A 77 -14.45 -28.51 22.43
CA PRO A 77 -14.26 -29.02 23.77
C PRO A 77 -15.42 -29.95 24.12
N ARG A 78 -15.10 -31.20 24.48
CA ARG A 78 -16.11 -32.17 24.87
C ARG A 78 -16.84 -31.62 26.08
N ALA A 79 -18.15 -31.72 26.07
CA ALA A 79 -18.96 -31.25 27.17
C ALA A 79 -18.63 -32.07 28.43
N ASP A 80 -18.22 -31.39 29.50
CA ASP A 80 -17.84 -32.04 30.76
C ASP A 80 -18.67 -31.54 31.94
N ALA A 81 -18.48 -32.16 33.12
CA ALA A 81 -19.25 -31.86 34.31
C ALA A 81 -19.10 -30.39 34.80
N SER A 82 -18.08 -29.66 34.35
CA SER A 82 -17.87 -28.25 34.71
C SER A 82 -18.84 -27.30 33.99
N TRP A 83 -19.47 -27.76 32.90
CA TRP A 83 -20.38 -26.93 32.12
C TRP A 83 -21.71 -26.73 32.82
N THR A 84 -22.25 -25.52 32.70
CA THR A 84 -23.59 -25.19 33.19
C THR A 84 -24.66 -25.74 32.24
N VAL A 85 -25.89 -25.90 32.74
CA VAL A 85 -27.04 -26.36 31.93
C VAL A 85 -27.29 -25.44 30.73
N ALA A 86 -27.07 -24.13 30.89
CA ALA A 86 -27.20 -23.16 29.81
C ALA A 86 -26.16 -23.38 28.71
N GLN A 87 -24.89 -23.60 29.09
CA GLN A 87 -23.80 -23.89 28.14
C GLN A 87 -24.05 -25.19 27.37
N LEU A 88 -24.54 -26.23 28.05
CA LEU A 88 -24.88 -27.50 27.40
C LEU A 88 -26.04 -27.36 26.41
N ARG A 89 -27.04 -26.54 26.73
CA ARG A 89 -28.17 -26.28 25.80
C ARG A 89 -27.75 -25.45 24.59
N GLU A 90 -26.85 -24.49 24.79
CA GLU A 90 -26.28 -23.71 23.69
C GLU A 90 -25.46 -24.62 22.77
N GLU A 91 -24.62 -25.49 23.32
CA GLU A 91 -23.83 -26.43 22.53
C GLU A 91 -24.70 -27.47 21.82
N ALA A 92 -25.78 -27.95 22.46
CA ALA A 92 -26.77 -28.80 21.81
C ALA A 92 -27.42 -28.11 20.59
N ARG A 93 -27.77 -26.82 20.71
CA ARG A 93 -28.27 -26.02 19.59
C ARG A 93 -27.22 -25.85 18.50
N ARG A 94 -25.97 -25.57 18.89
CA ARG A 94 -24.82 -25.42 17.97
C ARG A 94 -24.54 -26.70 17.18
N ARG A 95 -24.76 -27.87 17.79
CA ARG A 95 -24.62 -29.20 17.17
C ARG A 95 -25.89 -29.69 16.47
N GLY A 96 -26.99 -28.93 16.51
CA GLY A 96 -28.26 -29.32 15.89
C GLY A 96 -29.00 -30.46 16.62
N VAL A 97 -28.65 -30.77 17.86
CA VAL A 97 -29.29 -31.84 18.65
C VAL A 97 -30.57 -31.31 19.30
N GLY A 98 -31.69 -31.49 18.60
CA GLY A 98 -33.03 -31.08 19.04
C GLY A 98 -33.56 -31.89 20.23
N GLY A 99 -34.58 -31.36 20.92
CA GLY A 99 -35.27 -32.06 22.01
C GLY A 99 -34.55 -32.09 23.36
N LEU A 100 -33.43 -31.37 23.50
CA LEU A 100 -32.62 -31.35 24.72
C LEU A 100 -32.97 -30.19 25.69
N SER A 101 -33.79 -29.22 25.28
CA SER A 101 -34.07 -28.00 26.05
C SER A 101 -34.72 -28.23 27.43
N GLY A 102 -35.50 -29.29 27.61
CA GLY A 102 -36.13 -29.64 28.88
C GLY A 102 -35.37 -30.64 29.75
N LYS A 103 -34.23 -31.16 29.26
CA LYS A 103 -33.56 -32.31 29.89
C LYS A 103 -32.63 -31.90 31.04
N PRO A 104 -32.44 -32.77 32.05
CA PRO A 104 -31.53 -32.52 33.16
C PRO A 104 -30.05 -32.56 32.71
N LYS A 105 -29.18 -31.90 33.48
CA LYS A 105 -27.73 -31.74 33.18
C LYS A 105 -27.03 -33.06 32.80
N ALA A 106 -27.33 -34.14 33.50
CA ALA A 106 -26.70 -35.44 33.24
C ALA A 106 -27.03 -36.02 31.86
N GLU A 107 -28.27 -35.82 31.39
CA GLU A 107 -28.70 -36.29 30.08
C GLU A 107 -28.15 -35.41 28.95
N LEU A 108 -28.05 -34.10 29.21
CA LEU A 108 -27.36 -33.17 28.32
C LEU A 108 -25.88 -33.54 28.14
N LEU A 109 -25.20 -33.90 29.23
CA LEU A 109 -23.80 -34.33 29.16
C LEU A 109 -23.66 -35.63 28.37
N ARG A 110 -24.49 -36.64 28.62
CA ARG A 110 -24.45 -37.92 27.86
C ARG A 110 -24.70 -37.74 26.37
N ALA A 111 -25.51 -36.75 25.99
CA ALA A 111 -25.79 -36.47 24.58
C ALA A 111 -24.69 -35.64 23.89
N LEU A 112 -23.80 -35.00 24.65
CA LEU A 112 -22.79 -34.05 24.14
C LEU A 112 -21.33 -34.49 24.40
N SER A 113 -21.13 -35.51 25.24
CA SER A 113 -19.84 -36.17 25.51
C SER A 113 -19.42 -37.09 24.37
#